data_AF-A0A961WMJ0-F1
#
_entry.id   AF-A0A961WMJ0-F1
#
_cell.length_a   1.000
_cell.length_b   1.000
_cell.length_c   1.000
_cell.angle_alpha   90.00
_cell.angle_beta   90.00
_cell.angle_gamma   90.00
#
_symmetry.space_group_name_H-M   'P 1'
#
loop_
_entity.id
_entity.type
_entity.pdbx_description
1 polymer ?
#
loop_
_entity_poly.entity_id
_entity_poly.type
_entity_poly.pdbx_seq_one_letter_code
_entity_poly.pdbx_strand_id
1 'polypeptide(L)'
;MLNEVAEPLDAEGLPPMFRQAPATVEFNKLRRRLVRQAREAIDTFGMVRPGARWLVALSGGKDSYGLLAVLLDLKWRGLLPVELLACNLDQGQPGFPKHILPEFLSANGVPHRIEYQDTYSVV
;
A
#
# COMPACT_ATOMS: atom_id res chain seq x y z
N MET A 1 0.35 23.10 27.00
CA MET A 1 1.51 23.29 26.12
C MET A 1 1.29 22.45 24.88
N LEU A 2 1.22 23.13 23.73
CA LEU A 2 1.24 22.64 22.35
C LEU A 2 0.12 21.65 21.93
N ASN A 3 -1.04 22.23 21.60
CA ASN A 3 -1.85 21.74 20.48
C ASN A 3 -1.02 21.92 19.20
N GLU A 4 -0.36 20.87 18.73
CA GLU A 4 0.06 20.80 17.33
C GLU A 4 -1.19 20.59 16.49
N VAL A 5 -1.69 21.70 15.96
CA VAL A 5 -2.60 21.67 14.83
C VAL A 5 -1.84 20.98 13.71
N ALA A 6 -2.26 19.78 13.32
CA ALA A 6 -1.71 19.10 12.17
C ALA A 6 -1.82 20.06 10.98
N GLU A 7 -0.67 20.49 10.46
CA GLU A 7 -0.54 21.27 9.23
C GLU A 7 -1.42 20.65 8.13
N PRO A 8 -2.16 21.46 7.35
CA PRO A 8 -3.06 20.93 6.35
C PRO A 8 -2.25 20.19 5.27
N LEU A 9 -2.70 18.97 4.95
CA LEU A 9 -2.03 17.99 4.07
C LEU A 9 -2.17 18.33 2.57
N ASP A 10 -2.18 19.61 2.23
CA ASP A 10 -2.28 20.15 0.88
C ASP A 10 -0.93 20.64 0.31
N ALA A 11 0.17 20.49 1.07
CA ALA A 11 1.51 20.73 0.56
C ALA A 11 2.11 19.49 -0.15
N GLU A 12 2.06 19.54 -1.49
CA GLU A 12 2.90 18.83 -2.47
C GLU A 12 2.64 17.32 -2.76
N GLY A 13 1.85 17.10 -3.83
CA GLY A 13 1.87 15.87 -4.65
C GLY A 13 1.03 14.69 -4.14
N LEU A 14 0.45 13.90 -5.05
CA LEU A 14 -0.11 12.59 -4.68
C LEU A 14 1.02 11.57 -4.51
N PRO A 15 0.85 10.51 -3.70
CA PRO A 15 1.83 9.42 -3.65
C PRO A 15 2.12 8.90 -5.07
N PRO A 16 3.36 8.47 -5.38
CA PRO A 16 3.75 7.89 -6.68
C PRO A 16 2.73 6.95 -7.31
N MET A 17 2.08 6.12 -6.48
CA MET A 17 1.07 5.13 -6.87
C MET A 17 -0.19 5.74 -7.53
N PHE A 18 -0.43 7.02 -7.33
CA PHE A 18 -1.58 7.74 -7.88
C PHE A 18 -1.23 8.67 -9.06
N ARG A 19 0.01 8.62 -9.59
CA ARG A 19 0.41 9.47 -10.74
C ARG A 19 -0.49 9.33 -11.96
N GLN A 20 -1.00 8.12 -12.21
CA GLN A 20 -1.89 7.79 -13.32
C GLN A 20 -3.36 7.69 -12.91
N ALA A 21 -3.69 8.07 -11.67
CA ALA A 21 -5.05 7.98 -11.18
C ALA A 21 -5.96 9.03 -11.83
N PRO A 22 -7.25 8.74 -12.05
CA PRO A 22 -8.19 9.72 -12.59
C PRO A 22 -8.30 10.94 -11.68
N ALA A 23 -8.23 12.15 -12.24
CA ALA A 23 -8.44 13.40 -11.50
C ALA A 23 -9.92 13.72 -11.23
N THR A 24 -10.82 12.74 -11.42
CA THR A 24 -12.27 12.97 -11.33
C THR A 24 -12.74 13.14 -9.88
N VAL A 25 -13.84 13.86 -9.70
CA VAL A 25 -14.48 14.06 -8.39
C VAL A 25 -14.84 12.72 -7.75
N GLU A 26 -15.38 11.79 -8.53
CA GLU A 26 -15.80 10.47 -8.03
C GLU A 26 -14.62 9.62 -7.58
N PHE A 27 -13.49 9.66 -8.30
CA PHE A 27 -12.27 9.00 -7.85
C PHE A 27 -11.76 9.60 -6.52
N ASN A 28 -11.74 10.92 -6.41
CA ASN A 28 -11.32 11.61 -5.19
C ASN A 28 -12.22 11.29 -4.00
N LYS A 29 -13.55 11.20 -4.20
CA LYS A 29 -14.51 10.75 -3.17
C LYS A 29 -14.23 9.31 -2.76
N LEU A 30 -14.03 8.41 -3.73
CA LEU A 30 -13.72 7.01 -3.46
C LEU A 30 -12.44 6.85 -2.63
N ARG A 31 -11.35 7.51 -3.05
CA ARG A 31 -10.06 7.50 -2.36
C ARG A 31 -10.21 7.97 -0.91
N ARG A 32 -10.82 9.14 -0.70
CA ARG A 32 -11.07 9.68 0.66
C ARG A 32 -11.91 8.74 1.51
N ARG A 33 -12.94 8.11 0.93
CA ARG A 33 -13.79 7.13 1.63
C ARG A 33 -13.00 5.89 2.07
N LEU A 34 -12.19 5.31 1.18
CA LEU A 34 -11.40 4.12 1.46
C LEU A 34 -10.33 4.39 2.54
N VAL A 35 -9.62 5.51 2.45
CA VAL A 35 -8.66 5.95 3.48
C VAL A 35 -9.32 6.08 4.84
N ARG A 36 -10.49 6.72 4.90
CA ARG A 36 -11.25 6.87 6.14
C ARG A 36 -11.66 5.50 6.73
N GLN A 37 -12.21 4.62 5.92
CA GLN A 37 -12.67 3.30 6.37
C GLN A 37 -11.50 2.41 6.82
N ALA A 38 -10.37 2.45 6.12
CA ALA A 38 -9.18 1.71 6.52
C ALA A 38 -8.62 2.23 7.84
N ARG A 39 -8.54 3.56 8.03
CA ARG A 39 -8.13 4.16 9.30
C ARG A 39 -9.06 3.75 10.44
N GLU A 40 -10.37 3.83 10.23
CA GLU A 40 -11.37 3.44 11.22
C GLU A 40 -11.20 1.97 11.63
N ALA A 41 -10.98 1.07 10.69
CA ALA A 41 -10.70 -0.34 10.99
C ALA A 41 -9.39 -0.50 11.78
N ILE A 42 -8.31 0.17 11.36
CA ILE A 42 -7.02 0.15 12.04
C ILE A 42 -7.16 0.59 13.50
N ASP A 43 -7.87 1.69 13.74
CA ASP A 43 -8.10 2.26 15.07
C ASP A 43 -8.99 1.34 15.92
N THR A 44 -10.11 0.86 15.35
CA THR A 44 -11.10 0.01 16.03
C THR A 44 -10.48 -1.30 16.51
N PHE A 45 -9.64 -1.92 15.69
CA PHE A 45 -9.03 -3.21 16.01
C PHE A 45 -7.64 -3.08 16.64
N GLY A 46 -7.17 -1.86 16.94
CA GLY A 46 -5.88 -1.63 17.60
C GLY A 46 -4.70 -2.22 16.83
N MET A 47 -4.74 -2.15 15.49
CA MET A 47 -3.76 -2.84 14.63
C MET A 47 -2.37 -2.19 14.67
N VAL A 48 -2.31 -0.87 14.90
CA VAL A 48 -1.07 -0.09 14.83
C VAL A 48 -0.34 -0.09 16.16
N ARG A 49 0.97 -0.35 16.07
CA ARG A 49 1.95 0.00 17.09
C ARG A 49 2.97 0.93 16.45
N PRO A 50 3.19 2.16 16.95
CA PRO A 50 4.15 3.09 16.36
C PRO A 50 5.54 2.45 16.21
N GLY A 51 6.15 2.60 15.04
CA GLY A 51 7.45 2.00 14.72
C GLY A 51 7.40 0.51 14.36
N ALA A 52 6.21 -0.12 14.36
CA ALA A 52 6.08 -1.48 13.86
C ALA A 52 6.40 -1.57 12.37
N ARG A 53 6.80 -2.77 11.93
CA ARG A 53 7.03 -3.09 10.52
C ARG A 53 5.94 -4.04 10.05
N TRP A 54 5.22 -3.66 9.00
CA TRP A 54 4.17 -4.47 8.41
C TRP A 54 4.63 -5.07 7.08
N LEU A 55 4.47 -6.38 6.97
CA LEU A 55 4.61 -7.10 5.71
C LEU A 55 3.26 -7.07 4.98
N VAL A 56 3.23 -6.51 3.78
CA VAL A 56 2.03 -6.45 2.94
C VAL A 56 2.15 -7.51 1.86
N ALA A 57 1.39 -8.60 1.99
CA ALA A 57 1.37 -9.67 1.00
C ALA A 57 0.62 -9.23 -0.27
N LEU A 58 1.31 -9.28 -1.40
CA LEU A 58 0.78 -8.95 -2.72
C LEU A 58 0.61 -10.22 -3.54
N SER A 59 -0.64 -10.53 -3.87
CA SER A 59 -0.99 -11.74 -4.65
C SER A 59 -0.92 -11.51 -6.16
N GLY A 60 -0.83 -10.25 -6.61
CA GLY A 60 -1.02 -9.89 -8.01
C GLY A 60 -2.46 -9.47 -8.36
N GLY A 61 -3.43 -9.67 -7.44
CA GLY A 61 -4.82 -9.30 -7.64
C GLY A 61 -5.15 -7.87 -7.18
N LYS A 62 -6.18 -7.27 -7.78
CA LYS A 62 -6.61 -5.87 -7.55
C LYS A 62 -6.81 -5.51 -6.07
N ASP A 63 -7.24 -6.46 -5.25
CA ASP A 63 -7.52 -6.21 -3.83
C ASP A 63 -6.22 -5.92 -3.05
N SER A 64 -5.15 -6.68 -3.33
CA SER A 64 -3.85 -6.47 -2.71
C SER A 64 -3.18 -5.15 -3.15
N TYR A 65 -3.34 -4.77 -4.42
CA TYR A 65 -2.91 -3.46 -4.92
C TYR A 65 -3.74 -2.32 -4.32
N GLY A 66 -5.06 -2.49 -4.23
CA GLY A 66 -5.95 -1.51 -3.62
C GLY A 66 -5.63 -1.28 -2.15
N LEU A 67 -5.40 -2.36 -1.40
CA LEU A 67 -4.95 -2.28 -0.01
C LEU A 67 -3.63 -1.52 0.10
N LEU A 68 -2.62 -1.88 -0.71
CA LEU A 68 -1.33 -1.19 -0.71
C LEU A 68 -1.48 0.31 -1.01
N ALA A 69 -2.31 0.68 -2.00
CA ALA A 69 -2.58 2.06 -2.34
C ALA A 69 -3.17 2.85 -1.17
N VAL A 70 -4.13 2.27 -0.44
CA VAL A 70 -4.74 2.90 0.73
C VAL A 70 -3.75 3.02 1.89
N LEU A 71 -2.92 2.01 2.14
CA LEU A 71 -1.89 2.05 3.18
C LEU A 71 -0.80 3.09 2.88
N LEU A 72 -0.37 3.19 1.62
CA LEU A 72 0.59 4.21 1.19
C LEU A 72 0.00 5.62 1.27
N ASP A 73 -1.29 5.78 0.99
CA ASP A 73 -2.00 7.05 1.16
C ASP A 73 -2.08 7.46 2.63
N LEU A 74 -2.43 6.53 3.53
CA LEU A 74 -2.40 6.78 4.98
C LEU A 74 -0.99 7.14 5.45
N LYS A 75 0.05 6.45 4.97
CA LYS A 75 1.45 6.73 5.30
C LYS A 75 1.89 8.11 4.81
N TRP A 76 1.55 8.47 3.57
CA TRP A 76 1.85 9.78 3.00
C TRP A 76 1.18 10.92 3.78
N ARG A 77 -0.03 10.68 4.31
CA ARG A 77 -0.74 11.63 5.20
C ARG A 77 -0.20 11.71 6.63
N GLY A 78 0.81 10.91 6.98
CA GLY A 78 1.29 10.79 8.36
C GLY A 78 0.33 10.06 9.31
N LEU A 79 -0.70 9.39 8.78
CA LEU A 79 -1.75 8.71 9.56
C LEU A 79 -1.46 7.22 9.80
N LEU A 80 -0.30 6.73 9.36
CA LEU A 80 0.12 5.35 9.53
C LEU A 80 1.58 5.30 10.01
N PRO A 81 1.82 5.32 11.33
CA PRO A 81 3.16 5.34 11.92
C PRO A 81 3.81 3.94 11.92
N VAL A 82 3.77 3.24 10.79
CA VAL A 82 4.39 1.92 10.59
C VAL A 82 5.27 1.93 9.35
N GLU A 83 6.30 1.11 9.34
CA GLU A 83 7.04 0.80 8.12
C GLU A 83 6.28 -0.22 7.28
N LEU A 84 6.27 -0.04 5.96
CA LEU A 84 5.64 -0.96 5.03
C LEU A 84 6.73 -1.66 4.20
N LEU A 85 6.64 -2.98 4.12
CA LEU A 85 7.40 -3.81 3.19
C LEU A 85 6.42 -4.64 2.36
N ALA A 86 6.35 -4.40 1.06
CA ALA A 86 5.58 -5.24 0.16
C ALA A 86 6.28 -6.59 -0.04
N CYS A 87 5.53 -7.68 -0.11
CA CYS A 87 6.07 -9.01 -0.30
C CYS A 87 5.24 -9.81 -1.29
N ASN A 88 5.90 -10.48 -2.22
CA ASN A 88 5.26 -11.44 -3.11
C ASN A 88 6.00 -12.78 -3.06
N LEU A 89 5.23 -13.86 -3.15
CA LEU A 89 5.73 -15.22 -3.29
C LEU A 89 5.52 -15.67 -4.73
N ASP A 90 6.62 -15.75 -5.49
CA ASP A 90 6.65 -16.38 -6.80
C ASP A 90 6.66 -17.90 -6.61
N GLN A 91 5.53 -18.52 -6.93
CA GLN A 91 5.25 -19.95 -6.78
C GLN A 91 5.88 -20.84 -7.88
N GLY A 92 6.54 -20.24 -8.86
CA GLY A 92 7.12 -20.97 -10.00
C GLY A 92 6.09 -21.45 -11.03
N GLN A 93 4.88 -20.89 -11.03
CA GLN A 93 3.85 -21.22 -12.01
C GLN A 93 4.32 -20.88 -13.44
N PRO A 94 4.23 -21.82 -14.41
CA PRO A 94 4.59 -21.54 -15.80
C PRO A 94 3.82 -20.36 -16.38
N GLY A 95 4.53 -19.46 -17.08
CA GLY A 95 3.93 -18.28 -17.70
C GLY A 95 3.58 -17.12 -16.75
N PHE A 96 3.87 -17.23 -15.45
CA PHE A 96 3.68 -16.11 -14.52
C PHE A 96 4.66 -14.95 -14.85
N PRO A 97 4.16 -13.71 -15.02
CA PRO A 97 4.99 -12.60 -15.47
C PRO A 97 5.81 -12.01 -14.30
N LYS A 98 6.97 -12.61 -14.03
CA LYS A 98 7.82 -12.33 -12.86
C LYS A 98 8.31 -10.89 -12.71
N HIS A 99 8.39 -10.13 -13.81
CA HIS A 99 8.94 -8.77 -13.83
C HIS A 99 7.91 -7.68 -13.50
N ILE A 100 6.61 -7.94 -13.74
CA ILE A 100 5.56 -6.92 -13.69
C ILE A 100 5.41 -6.31 -12.29
N LEU A 101 5.28 -7.15 -11.25
CA LEU A 101 5.09 -6.67 -9.90
C LEU A 101 6.34 -5.98 -9.32
N PRO A 102 7.57 -6.53 -9.44
CA PRO A 102 8.78 -5.85 -8.99
C PRO A 102 9.01 -4.50 -9.67
N GLU A 103 8.80 -4.40 -10.99
CA GLU A 103 8.92 -3.15 -11.73
C GLU A 103 7.87 -2.13 -11.28
N PHE A 104 6.63 -2.56 -11.08
CA PHE A 104 5.57 -1.70 -10.55
C PHE A 104 5.93 -1.15 -9.16
N LEU A 105 6.42 -1.98 -8.25
CA LEU A 105 6.78 -1.54 -6.89
C LEU A 105 7.98 -0.57 -6.92
N SER A 106 8.98 -0.87 -7.75
CA SER A 106 10.16 -0.01 -7.96
C SER A 106 9.78 1.35 -8.53
N ALA A 107 8.96 1.39 -9.58
CA ALA A 107 8.49 2.64 -10.21
C ALA A 107 7.67 3.52 -9.25
N ASN A 108 7.08 2.93 -8.22
CA ASN A 108 6.32 3.62 -7.19
C ASN A 108 7.10 3.86 -5.89
N GLY A 109 8.40 3.52 -5.85
CA GLY A 109 9.25 3.72 -4.68
C GLY A 109 8.82 2.90 -3.46
N VAL A 110 8.16 1.75 -3.67
CA VAL A 110 7.67 0.89 -2.59
C VAL A 110 8.77 -0.10 -2.21
N PRO A 111 9.26 -0.10 -0.95
CA PRO A 111 10.17 -1.12 -0.46
C PRO A 111 9.52 -2.50 -0.58
N HIS A 112 10.22 -3.46 -1.17
CA HIS A 112 9.64 -4.77 -1.44
C HIS A 112 10.66 -5.91 -1.40
N ARG A 113 10.12 -7.12 -1.22
CA ARG A 113 10.84 -8.40 -1.25
C ARG A 113 10.07 -9.39 -2.12
N ILE A 114 10.77 -10.08 -3.00
CA ILE A 114 10.19 -11.11 -3.87
C ILE A 114 10.83 -12.43 -3.48
N GLU A 115 10.05 -13.34 -2.91
CA GLU A 115 10.52 -14.67 -2.55
C GLU A 115 10.14 -15.66 -3.64
N TYR A 116 11.06 -16.53 -4.01
CA TYR A 116 10.78 -17.64 -4.92
C TYR A 116 10.62 -18.93 -4.13
N GLN A 117 9.58 -19.69 -4.45
CA GLN A 117 9.39 -21.05 -3.96
C GLN A 117 8.79 -21.88 -5.10
N ASP A 118 9.45 -22.96 -5.50
CA ASP A 118 8.85 -23.91 -6.41
C ASP A 118 7.76 -24.70 -5.68
N THR A 119 6.50 -24.27 -5.85
CA THR A 119 5.34 -25.03 -5.39
C THR A 119 4.72 -25.86 -6.50
N TYR A 120 5.05 -25.57 -7.77
CA TYR A 120 4.52 -26.31 -8.92
C TYR A 120 5.00 -27.76 -8.93
N SER A 121 6.24 -28.02 -8.50
CA SER A 121 6.76 -29.39 -8.39
C SER A 121 6.18 -30.21 -7.23
N VAL A 122 5.48 -29.58 -6.30
CA VAL A 122 4.98 -30.20 -5.05
C VAL A 122 3.48 -30.50 -5.10
N VAL A 123 2.71 -29.76 -5.90
CA VAL A 123 1.23 -29.83 -5.97
C VAL A 123 0.77 -30.45 -7.28
#